data_AF-A0A843H9V7-F1
#
_entry.id   AF-A0A843H9V7-F1
#
_cell.length_a   1.000
_cell.length_b   1.000
_cell.length_c   1.000
_cell.angle_alpha   90.00
_cell.angle_beta   90.00
_cell.angle_gamma   90.00
#
_symmetry.space_group_name_H-M   'P 1'
#
loop_
_entity.id
_entity.type
_entity.pdbx_description
1 polymer ?
#
loop_
_entity_poly.entity_id
_entity_poly.type
_entity_poly.pdbx_seq_one_letter_code
_entity_poly.pdbx_strand_id
1 'polypeptide(L)'
;MADNGYQLDLFNSVRPYFKIDKPIRLIELFAGIGAQAKALEILGVPFEHWKICEWAANSIKSYNAIHIKDTTDYSQGKTKQELIDYLQGNISTNYNDPCNVAKKSEDWLRDIYNNCIATHNLMNIMKVKGGDLEVTDTDKFTYIMTYSFPCQ
;
A
#
# COMPACT_ATOMS: atom_id res chain seq x y z
N MET A 1 22.66 14.36 37.75
CA MET A 1 22.07 14.41 36.40
C MET A 1 23.16 13.99 35.46
N ALA A 2 23.15 12.73 35.02
CA ALA A 2 24.23 12.18 34.20
C ALA A 2 24.00 12.59 32.75
N ASP A 3 24.97 13.35 32.23
CA ASP A 3 25.13 13.65 30.81
C ASP A 3 25.50 12.34 30.11
N ASN A 4 24.52 11.67 29.50
CA ASN A 4 24.75 10.48 28.70
C ASN A 4 25.34 10.93 27.37
N GLY A 5 26.67 11.03 27.30
CA GLY A 5 27.41 11.42 26.12
C GLY A 5 26.99 10.62 24.89
N TYR A 6 26.21 11.23 24.01
CA TYR A 6 25.89 10.67 22.70
C TYR A 6 27.18 10.63 21.88
N GLN A 7 27.66 9.43 21.54
CA GLN A 7 28.69 9.26 20.54
C GLN A 7 28.11 9.68 19.18
N LEU A 8 28.39 10.92 18.76
CA LEU A 8 28.03 11.42 17.45
C LEU A 8 28.98 10.79 16.41
N ASP A 9 28.46 9.90 15.58
CA ASP A 9 29.19 9.49 14.38
C ASP A 9 29.31 10.67 13.39
N LEU A 10 30.32 10.65 12.52
CA LEU A 10 30.61 11.67 11.50
C LEU A 10 29.34 12.15 10.74
N PHE A 11 28.38 11.27 10.47
CA PHE A 11 27.14 11.62 9.78
C PHE A 11 26.22 12.51 10.61
N ASN A 12 26.16 12.30 11.93
CA ASN A 12 25.37 13.13 12.83
C ASN A 12 25.97 14.53 13.03
N SER A 13 27.27 14.72 12.79
CA SER A 13 27.93 16.03 12.89
C SER A 13 27.89 16.83 11.59
N VAL A 14 27.71 16.18 10.43
CA VAL A 14 27.71 16.84 9.12
C VAL A 14 26.35 16.89 8.44
N ARG A 15 25.34 16.15 8.92
CA ARG A 15 23.98 16.16 8.37
C ARG A 15 22.96 16.55 9.45
N PRO A 16 21.96 17.37 9.09
CA PRO A 16 20.84 17.63 10.01
C PRO A 16 20.11 16.32 10.29
N TYR A 17 19.67 16.16 11.55
CA TYR A 17 18.85 15.02 11.94
C TYR A 17 17.54 15.04 11.15
N PHE A 18 17.17 13.91 10.55
CA PHE A 18 15.90 13.81 9.84
C PHE A 18 14.75 13.93 10.84
N LYS A 19 13.86 14.90 10.61
CA LYS A 19 12.68 15.12 11.42
C LYS A 19 11.45 15.01 10.54
N ILE A 20 10.44 14.29 11.03
CA ILE A 20 9.12 14.29 10.40
C ILE A 20 8.38 15.51 10.95
N ASP A 21 8.30 16.56 10.14
CA ASP A 21 7.64 17.83 10.46
C ASP A 21 6.47 18.16 9.51
N LYS A 22 6.19 17.27 8.55
CA LYS A 22 5.11 17.35 7.57
C LYS A 22 4.12 16.20 7.76
N PRO A 23 2.86 16.35 7.30
CA PRO A 23 1.91 15.24 7.25
C PRO A 23 2.49 14.04 6.50
N ILE A 24 2.20 12.84 6.99
CA ILE A 24 2.74 11.60 6.42
C ILE A 24 1.83 11.09 5.30
N ARG A 25 2.45 10.65 4.21
CA ARG A 25 1.84 9.78 3.19
C ARG A 25 2.52 8.42 3.23
N LEU A 26 1.76 7.38 3.55
CA LEU A 26 2.27 6.03 3.70
C LEU A 26 2.14 5.26 2.37
N ILE A 27 3.26 4.68 1.93
CA ILE A 27 3.33 3.75 0.80
C ILE A 27 3.76 2.38 1.32
N GLU A 28 2.93 1.36 1.11
CA GLU A 28 3.22 0.00 1.56
C GLU A 28 3.44 -0.95 0.38
N LEU A 29 4.70 -1.28 0.08
CA LEU A 29 5.05 -2.34 -0.87
C LEU A 29 5.03 -3.69 -0.15
N PHE A 30 4.29 -4.67 -0.70
CA PHE A 30 3.96 -5.93 -0.03
C PHE A 30 3.17 -5.69 1.26
N ALA A 31 2.07 -4.93 1.14
CA ALA A 31 1.31 -4.42 2.27
C ALA A 31 0.69 -5.52 3.15
N GLY A 32 0.41 -6.70 2.58
CA GLY A 32 -0.37 -7.72 3.28
C GLY A 32 -1.69 -7.13 3.77
N ILE A 33 -1.97 -7.29 5.07
CA ILE A 33 -3.17 -6.73 5.72
C ILE A 33 -2.94 -5.35 6.35
N GLY A 34 -1.77 -4.71 6.15
CA GLY A 34 -1.49 -3.35 6.63
C GLY A 34 -0.90 -3.26 8.03
N ALA A 35 0.10 -4.09 8.35
CA ALA A 35 0.73 -4.04 9.67
C ALA A 35 1.43 -2.69 9.94
N GLN A 36 1.98 -2.06 8.90
CA GLN A 36 2.69 -0.80 8.97
C GLN A 36 1.71 0.35 9.19
N ALA A 37 0.59 0.38 8.44
CA ALA A 37 -0.53 1.27 8.73
C ALA A 37 -1.06 1.09 10.16
N LYS A 38 -1.29 -0.15 10.60
CA LYS A 38 -1.75 -0.45 11.98
C LYS A 38 -0.78 0.07 13.03
N ALA A 39 0.52 0.00 12.80
CA ALA A 39 1.51 0.53 13.72
C ALA A 39 1.40 2.06 13.87
N LEU A 40 1.24 2.79 12.77
CA LEU A 40 1.03 4.24 12.82
C LEU A 40 -0.28 4.62 13.54
N GLU A 41 -1.35 3.85 13.31
CA GLU A 41 -2.62 4.02 14.03
C GLU A 41 -2.45 3.81 15.55
N ILE A 42 -1.76 2.75 15.98
CA ILE A 42 -1.49 2.46 17.40
C ILE A 42 -0.67 3.59 18.03
N LEU A 43 0.29 4.15 17.29
CA LEU A 43 1.09 5.30 17.75
C LEU A 43 0.29 6.61 17.78
N GLY A 44 -0.93 6.64 17.25
CA GLY A 44 -1.75 7.85 17.16
C GLY A 44 -1.16 8.90 16.22
N VAL A 45 -0.31 8.49 15.28
CA VAL A 45 0.31 9.39 14.31
C VAL A 45 -0.66 9.59 13.14
N PRO A 46 -1.02 10.83 12.78
CA PRO A 46 -1.87 11.07 11.61
C PRO A 46 -1.09 10.81 10.32
N PHE A 47 -1.69 10.05 9.40
CA PHE A 47 -1.14 9.77 8.09
C PHE A 47 -2.25 9.55 7.05
N GLU A 48 -1.88 9.68 5.78
CA GLU A 48 -2.70 9.35 4.62
C GLU A 48 -2.26 7.98 4.07
N HIS A 49 -3.23 7.11 3.78
CA HIS A 49 -3.01 5.89 3.03
C HIS A 49 -2.78 6.26 1.55
N TRP A 50 -1.53 6.46 1.17
CA TRP A 50 -1.20 7.01 -0.14
C TRP A 50 -1.30 5.96 -1.25
N LYS A 51 -0.53 4.87 -1.12
CA LYS A 51 -0.52 3.75 -2.06
C LYS A 51 -0.22 2.45 -1.33
N ILE A 52 -0.79 1.35 -1.82
CA ILE A 52 -0.30 0.01 -1.47
C ILE A 52 0.10 -0.75 -2.73
N CYS A 53 0.95 -1.75 -2.60
CA CYS A 53 1.20 -2.73 -3.64
C CYS A 53 1.06 -4.12 -3.03
N GLU A 54 -0.11 -4.72 -3.22
CA GLU A 54 -0.44 -6.06 -2.75
C GLU A 54 -1.25 -6.79 -3.81
N TRP A 55 -0.88 -8.01 -4.14
CA TRP A 55 -1.56 -8.77 -5.19
C TRP A 55 -2.47 -9.87 -4.67
N ALA A 56 -2.34 -10.27 -3.40
CA ALA A 56 -3.14 -11.34 -2.82
C ALA A 56 -4.55 -10.84 -2.50
N ALA A 57 -5.54 -11.41 -3.18
CA ALA A 57 -6.95 -11.01 -3.10
C ALA A 57 -7.48 -10.90 -1.65
N ASN A 58 -7.15 -11.86 -0.79
CA ASN A 58 -7.59 -11.86 0.61
C ASN A 58 -6.93 -10.76 1.43
N SER A 59 -5.64 -10.48 1.19
CA SER A 59 -4.92 -9.38 1.84
C SER A 59 -5.54 -8.03 1.48
N ILE A 60 -5.82 -7.81 0.19
CA ILE A 60 -6.40 -6.55 -0.32
C ILE A 60 -7.76 -6.28 0.34
N LYS A 61 -8.64 -7.30 0.36
CA LYS A 61 -9.96 -7.21 1.01
C LYS A 61 -9.83 -6.91 2.51
N SER A 62 -8.93 -7.61 3.18
CA SER A 62 -8.72 -7.44 4.62
C SER A 62 -8.16 -6.05 4.94
N TYR A 63 -7.22 -5.56 4.12
CA TYR A 63 -6.66 -4.22 4.25
C TYR A 63 -7.76 -3.16 4.19
N ASN A 64 -8.63 -3.21 3.17
CA ASN A 64 -9.77 -2.29 3.09
C ASN A 64 -10.64 -2.41 4.35
N ALA A 65 -11.06 -3.62 4.74
CA ALA A 65 -11.93 -3.82 5.89
C ALA A 65 -11.35 -3.31 7.23
N ILE A 66 -10.02 -3.38 7.40
CA ILE A 66 -9.34 -2.94 8.63
C ILE A 66 -9.13 -1.42 8.63
N HIS A 67 -8.64 -0.88 7.52
CA HIS A 67 -8.05 0.46 7.47
C HIS A 67 -8.94 1.49 6.77
N ILE A 68 -9.40 1.19 5.55
CA ILE A 68 -10.07 2.17 4.69
C ILE A 68 -11.59 2.18 4.93
N LYS A 69 -12.20 1.00 5.02
CA LYS A 69 -13.64 0.75 5.25
C LYS A 69 -14.53 1.41 4.20
N ASP A 70 -14.03 1.52 2.98
CA ASP A 70 -14.78 2.06 1.85
C ASP A 70 -15.58 0.93 1.18
N THR A 71 -16.88 1.17 1.03
CA THR A 71 -17.88 0.26 0.46
C THR A 71 -18.46 0.77 -0.86
N THR A 72 -17.88 1.82 -1.43
CA THR A 72 -18.30 2.41 -2.71
C THR A 72 -18.14 1.41 -3.85
N ASP A 73 -19.15 1.34 -4.72
CA ASP A 73 -19.08 0.51 -5.93
C ASP A 73 -18.45 1.29 -7.10
N TYR A 74 -17.13 1.17 -7.22
CA TYR A 74 -16.34 1.74 -8.32
C TYR A 74 -16.52 0.95 -9.63
N SER A 75 -17.14 -0.22 -9.59
CA SER A 75 -17.33 -1.09 -10.76
C SER A 75 -18.56 -0.74 -11.58
N GLN A 76 -19.38 0.21 -11.13
CA GLN A 76 -20.59 0.63 -11.84
C GLN A 76 -20.28 1.03 -13.28
N GLY A 77 -21.07 0.51 -14.22
CA GLY A 77 -20.89 0.75 -15.66
C GLY A 77 -19.79 -0.07 -16.32
N LYS A 78 -18.99 -0.85 -15.58
CA LYS A 78 -17.99 -1.76 -16.16
C LYS A 78 -18.60 -3.08 -16.58
N THR A 79 -18.17 -3.57 -17.72
CA THR A 79 -18.41 -4.93 -18.20
C THR A 79 -17.52 -5.93 -17.48
N LYS A 80 -17.93 -7.21 -17.47
CA LYS A 80 -17.10 -8.29 -16.95
C LYS A 80 -15.71 -8.36 -17.61
N GLN A 81 -15.63 -8.12 -18.92
CA GLN A 81 -14.36 -8.20 -19.65
C GLN A 81 -13.39 -7.11 -19.21
N GLU A 82 -13.85 -5.87 -19.02
CA GLU A 82 -13.00 -4.78 -18.51
C GLU A 82 -12.44 -5.08 -17.11
N LEU A 83 -13.23 -5.75 -16.26
CA LEU A 83 -12.76 -6.19 -14.94
C LEU A 83 -11.70 -7.30 -15.06
N ILE A 84 -11.90 -8.26 -15.98
CA ILE A 84 -10.91 -9.30 -16.27
C ILE A 84 -9.62 -8.66 -16.76
N ASP A 85 -9.69 -7.75 -17.72
CA ASP A 85 -8.51 -7.10 -18.31
C ASP A 85 -7.71 -6.30 -17.26
N TYR A 86 -8.41 -5.66 -16.31
CA TYR A 86 -7.78 -4.93 -15.21
C TYR A 86 -7.07 -5.86 -14.20
N LEU A 87 -7.68 -7.00 -13.86
CA LEU A 87 -7.19 -7.88 -12.79
C LEU A 87 -6.24 -9.00 -13.28
N GLN A 88 -6.31 -9.37 -14.56
CA GLN A 88 -5.57 -10.51 -15.11
C GLN A 88 -4.05 -10.30 -15.03
N GLY A 89 -3.37 -11.27 -14.38
CA GLY A 89 -1.93 -11.18 -14.15
C GLY A 89 -1.51 -10.12 -13.13
N ASN A 90 -2.46 -9.51 -12.41
CA ASN A 90 -2.21 -8.55 -11.33
C ASN A 90 -2.59 -9.07 -9.96
N ILE A 91 -3.42 -10.12 -9.89
CA ILE A 91 -3.94 -10.67 -8.62
C ILE A 91 -3.55 -12.13 -8.45
N SER A 92 -3.28 -12.52 -7.20
CA SER A 92 -3.10 -13.89 -6.74
C SER A 92 -4.20 -14.28 -5.76
N THR A 93 -4.56 -15.57 -5.74
CA THR A 93 -5.45 -16.15 -4.71
C THR A 93 -4.72 -17.09 -3.75
N ASN A 94 -3.44 -17.35 -4.00
CA ASN A 94 -2.59 -18.25 -3.20
C ASN A 94 -1.27 -17.57 -2.78
N TYR A 95 -1.19 -16.24 -2.90
CA TYR A 95 -0.03 -15.40 -2.58
C TYR A 95 1.19 -15.56 -3.49
N ASN A 96 1.23 -16.61 -4.31
CA ASN A 96 2.45 -17.06 -4.98
C ASN A 96 2.31 -17.01 -6.51
N ASP A 97 1.14 -17.38 -7.04
CA ASP A 97 0.92 -17.48 -8.49
C ASP A 97 -0.17 -16.51 -8.95
N PRO A 98 -0.07 -16.00 -10.20
CA PRO A 98 -1.16 -15.25 -10.81
C PRO A 98 -2.44 -16.09 -10.89
N CYS A 99 -3.56 -15.49 -10.48
CA CYS A 99 -4.87 -16.12 -10.59
C CYS A 99 -5.36 -16.12 -12.05
N ASN A 100 -6.06 -17.19 -12.45
CA ASN A 100 -6.87 -17.18 -13.67
C ASN A 100 -8.20 -16.48 -13.38
N VAL A 101 -8.19 -15.14 -13.47
CA VAL A 101 -9.36 -14.31 -13.10
C VAL A 101 -10.53 -14.50 -14.06
N ALA A 102 -10.28 -14.88 -15.32
CA ALA A 102 -11.33 -15.15 -16.30
C ALA A 102 -12.29 -16.29 -15.88
N LYS A 103 -11.82 -17.21 -15.02
CA LYS A 103 -12.64 -18.29 -14.46
C LYS A 103 -13.46 -17.89 -13.23
N LYS A 104 -13.30 -16.66 -12.72
CA LYS A 104 -14.02 -16.18 -11.53
C LYS A 104 -15.42 -15.65 -11.90
N SER A 105 -16.31 -15.62 -10.90
CA SER A 105 -17.62 -14.99 -11.03
C SER A 105 -17.48 -13.47 -11.20
N GLU A 106 -18.48 -12.85 -11.80
CA GLU A 106 -18.49 -11.39 -11.96
C GLU A 106 -18.52 -10.67 -10.62
N ASP A 107 -19.30 -11.17 -9.66
CA ASP A 107 -19.35 -10.62 -8.29
C ASP A 107 -17.97 -10.61 -7.63
N TRP A 108 -17.19 -11.68 -7.81
CA TRP A 108 -15.82 -11.74 -7.28
C TRP A 108 -14.90 -10.72 -7.96
N LEU A 109 -15.03 -10.54 -9.27
CA LEU A 109 -14.25 -9.55 -10.02
C LEU A 109 -14.58 -8.12 -9.55
N ARG A 110 -15.87 -7.81 -9.37
CA ARG A 110 -16.34 -6.51 -8.87
C ARG A 110 -15.84 -6.25 -7.45
N ASP A 111 -15.95 -7.24 -6.57
CA ASP A 111 -15.46 -7.17 -5.19
C ASP A 111 -13.96 -6.85 -5.14
N ILE A 112 -13.11 -7.62 -5.83
CA ILE A 112 -11.67 -7.34 -5.84
C ILE A 112 -11.34 -6.01 -6.50
N TYR A 113 -11.99 -5.68 -7.62
CA TYR A 113 -11.80 -4.39 -8.29
C TYR A 113 -12.07 -3.22 -7.33
N ASN A 114 -13.23 -3.22 -6.65
CA ASN A 114 -13.61 -2.16 -5.72
C ASN A 114 -12.61 -2.03 -4.57
N ASN A 115 -12.15 -3.15 -4.01
CA ASN A 115 -11.14 -3.13 -2.95
C ASN A 115 -9.79 -2.59 -3.45
N CYS A 116 -9.37 -2.91 -4.68
CA CYS A 116 -8.15 -2.34 -5.27
C CYS A 116 -8.24 -0.82 -5.45
N ILE A 117 -9.38 -0.30 -5.91
CA ILE A 117 -9.58 1.14 -6.08
C ILE A 117 -9.63 1.84 -4.71
N ALA A 118 -10.43 1.34 -3.78
CA ALA A 118 -10.56 1.88 -2.43
C ALA A 118 -9.21 2.00 -1.69
N THR A 119 -8.31 1.04 -1.89
CA THR A 119 -7.01 1.00 -1.20
C THR A 119 -5.87 1.66 -1.97
N HIS A 120 -6.16 2.30 -3.12
CA HIS A 120 -5.14 2.85 -4.02
C HIS A 120 -4.05 1.82 -4.38
N ASN A 121 -4.47 0.59 -4.67
CA ASN A 121 -3.57 -0.55 -4.83
C ASN A 121 -2.97 -0.64 -6.23
N LEU A 122 -1.64 -0.71 -6.29
CA LEU A 122 -0.83 -0.90 -7.48
C LEU A 122 -0.69 -2.38 -7.89
N MET A 123 -1.14 -3.30 -7.03
CA MET A 123 -1.23 -4.74 -7.24
C MET A 123 0.13 -5.43 -7.47
N ASN A 124 0.58 -5.54 -8.72
CA ASN A 124 1.73 -6.36 -9.10
C ASN A 124 3.01 -5.52 -9.20
N ILE A 125 3.86 -5.65 -8.19
CA ILE A 125 5.12 -4.91 -8.04
C ILE A 125 6.06 -5.03 -9.25
N MET A 126 6.02 -6.14 -10.00
CA MET A 126 6.88 -6.32 -11.18
C MET A 126 6.50 -5.37 -12.33
N LYS A 127 5.28 -4.82 -12.31
CA LYS A 127 4.77 -3.89 -13.31
C LYS A 127 4.86 -2.43 -12.85
N VAL A 128 4.92 -2.18 -11.55
CA VAL A 128 4.98 -0.84 -10.95
C VAL A 128 6.27 -0.10 -11.36
N LYS A 129 6.11 1.19 -11.69
CA LYS A 129 7.19 2.13 -11.99
C LYS A 129 7.22 3.24 -10.93
N GLY A 130 8.35 3.95 -10.86
CA GLY A 130 8.52 5.03 -9.88
C GLY A 130 7.47 6.13 -10.00
N GLY A 131 6.95 6.39 -11.21
CA GLY A 131 5.87 7.36 -11.42
C GLY A 131 4.54 6.94 -10.77
N ASP A 132 4.24 5.64 -10.72
CA ASP A 132 2.99 5.12 -10.17
C ASP A 132 2.90 5.29 -8.63
N LEU A 133 4.06 5.49 -7.98
CA LEU A 133 4.14 5.78 -6.56
C LEU A 133 3.68 7.21 -6.21
N GLU A 134 3.63 8.10 -7.21
CA GLU A 134 3.15 9.48 -7.08
C GLU A 134 3.84 10.27 -5.94
N VAL A 135 5.17 10.13 -5.84
CA VAL A 135 6.00 10.90 -4.91
C VAL A 135 6.39 12.23 -5.57
N THR A 136 5.53 13.25 -5.45
CA THR A 136 5.69 14.55 -6.14
C THR A 136 5.75 15.74 -5.18
N ASP A 137 4.82 15.87 -4.24
CA ASP A 137 4.70 17.00 -3.28
C ASP A 137 5.63 16.87 -2.06
N THR A 138 6.92 16.62 -2.28
CA THR A 138 7.90 16.37 -1.20
C THR A 138 8.22 17.59 -0.33
N ASP A 139 7.87 18.79 -0.80
CA ASP A 139 7.90 20.02 -0.01
C ASP A 139 6.77 20.07 1.03
N LYS A 140 5.63 19.42 0.78
CA LYS A 140 4.43 19.46 1.64
C LYS A 140 4.24 18.21 2.49
N PHE A 141 4.69 17.05 2.01
CA PHE A 141 4.47 15.75 2.67
C PHE A 141 5.77 15.03 2.95
N THR A 142 5.77 14.25 4.02
CA THR A 142 6.78 13.22 4.26
C THR A 142 6.24 11.89 3.77
N TYR A 143 6.91 11.30 2.78
CA TYR A 143 6.57 9.96 2.31
C TYR A 143 7.32 8.92 3.13
N ILE A 144 6.59 8.00 3.75
CA ILE A 144 7.16 6.79 4.36
C ILE A 144 6.85 5.64 3.41
N MET A 145 7.88 5.03 2.85
CA MET A 145 7.74 3.86 1.99
C MET A 145 8.30 2.63 2.70
N THR A 146 7.45 1.61 2.87
CA THR A 146 7.85 0.34 3.47
C THR A 146 7.91 -0.76 2.42
N TYR A 147 8.81 -1.71 2.63
CA TYR A 147 9.02 -2.85 1.73
C TYR A 147 9.21 -4.10 2.58
N SER A 148 8.12 -4.88 2.76
CA SER A 148 8.12 -6.13 3.52
C SER A 148 8.09 -7.34 2.59
N PHE A 149 9.20 -7.55 1.88
CA PHE A 149 9.31 -8.62 0.88
C PHE A 149 9.04 -10.02 1.45
N PRO A 150 8.44 -10.93 0.65
CA PRO A 150 8.19 -12.31 1.08
C PRO A 150 9.47 -13.02 1.54
N CYS A 151 9.38 -13.75 2.65
CA CYS A 151 10.49 -14.55 3.20
C CYS A 151 10.50 -16.02 2.73
N GLN A 152 9.70 -16.35 1.70
CA GLN A 152 9.48 -17.71 1.22
C GLN A 152 10.70 -18.32 0.53
#